data_AF-A0AAB0A195-F1
#
_entry.id   AF-A0AAB0A195-F1
#
_cell.length_a   1.000
_cell.length_b   1.000
_cell.length_c   1.000
_cell.angle_alpha   90.00
_cell.angle_beta   90.00
_cell.angle_gamma   90.00
#
_symmetry.space_group_name_H-M   'P 1'
#
loop_
_entity.id
_entity.type
_entity.pdbx_description
1 polymer ?
#
loop_
_entity_poly.entity_id
_entity_poly.type
_entity_poly.pdbx_seq_one_letter_code
_entity_poly.pdbx_strand_id
1 'polypeptide(L)'
;MLSDHRKVIGFSFDSNQAAREMWVRVEELISNPENIALSAPGRKRKPKKTAKPIILPPKSQISQPCQFHHVTSVTTNDTPRYFSLQAFVTPPVKHREP
;
A
#
# COMPACT_ATOMS: atom_id res chain seq x y z
N MET A 1 -19.57 40.37 3.68
CA MET A 1 -20.35 39.32 4.35
C MET A 1 -19.48 38.08 4.40
N LEU A 2 -19.27 37.51 5.58
CA LEU A 2 -18.43 36.32 5.77
C LEU A 2 -19.24 35.10 5.31
N SER A 3 -18.89 34.51 4.17
CA SER A 3 -19.53 33.29 3.67
C SER A 3 -19.20 32.12 4.58
N ASP A 4 -20.21 31.49 5.19
CA ASP A 4 -20.01 30.26 5.96
C ASP A 4 -19.69 29.10 4.99
N HIS A 5 -18.50 28.52 5.13
CA HIS A 5 -18.00 27.43 4.28
C HIS A 5 -18.23 26.05 4.89
N ARG A 6 -19.10 25.92 5.90
CA ARG A 6 -19.37 24.65 6.57
C ARG A 6 -19.93 23.61 5.59
N LYS A 7 -19.23 22.48 5.49
CA LYS A 7 -19.69 21.28 4.78
C LYS A 7 -19.96 20.18 5.79
N VAL A 8 -21.11 19.53 5.66
CA VAL A 8 -21.49 18.38 6.47
C VAL A 8 -21.29 17.12 5.64
N ILE A 9 -20.68 16.11 6.25
CA ILE A 9 -20.51 14.78 5.65
C ILE A 9 -21.16 13.75 6.57
N GLY A 10 -21.80 12.76 5.97
CA GLY A 10 -22.39 11.61 6.66
C GLY A 10 -21.60 10.35 6.34
N PHE A 11 -21.55 9.43 7.31
CA PHE A 11 -20.94 8.10 7.13
C PHE A 11 -22.03 7.04 7.17
N SER A 12 -21.96 6.07 6.25
CA SER A 12 -22.78 4.86 6.26
C SER A 12 -21.91 3.63 6.46
N PHE A 13 -22.42 2.63 7.16
CA PHE A 13 -21.70 1.41 7.48
C PHE A 13 -22.57 0.19 7.18
N ASP A 14 -21.93 -0.90 6.78
CA ASP A 14 -22.60 -2.18 6.48
C ASP A 14 -23.07 -2.92 7.74
N SER A 15 -22.62 -2.47 8.92
CA SER A 15 -22.98 -3.06 10.22
C SER A 15 -23.16 -1.98 11.28
N ASN A 16 -24.18 -2.16 12.12
CA ASN A 16 -24.42 -1.31 13.28
C ASN A 16 -23.23 -1.34 14.26
N GLN A 17 -22.56 -2.49 14.37
CA GLN A 17 -21.40 -2.63 15.25
C GLN A 17 -20.24 -1.73 14.80
N ALA A 18 -19.94 -1.70 13.50
CA ALA A 18 -18.89 -0.85 12.93
C ALA A 18 -19.19 0.65 13.12
N ALA A 19 -20.45 1.04 12.95
CA ALA A 19 -20.89 2.43 13.19
C ALA A 19 -20.65 2.85 14.66
N ARG A 20 -21.01 1.97 15.62
CA ARG A 20 -20.80 2.22 17.05
C ARG A 20 -19.33 2.30 17.41
N GLU A 21 -18.51 1.39 16.91
CA GLU A 21 -17.06 1.39 17.16
C GLU A 21 -16.40 2.67 16.64
N MET A 22 -16.75 3.10 15.42
CA MET A 22 -16.24 4.36 14.87
C MET A 22 -16.69 5.55 15.72
N TRP A 23 -17.96 5.61 16.13
CA TRP A 23 -18.48 6.69 16.96
C TRP A 23 -17.75 6.80 18.30
N VAL A 24 -17.59 5.68 19.02
CA VAL A 24 -16.87 5.64 20.31
C VAL A 24 -15.43 6.14 20.17
N ARG A 25 -14.74 5.76 19.09
CA ARG A 25 -13.37 6.23 18.85
C ARG A 25 -13.30 7.70 18.49
N VAL A 26 -14.29 8.23 17.77
CA VAL A 26 -14.38 9.67 17.52
C VAL A 26 -14.61 10.41 18.85
N GLU A 27 -15.55 9.97 19.68
CA GLU A 27 -15.80 10.53 21.01
C GLU A 27 -14.54 10.52 21.89
N GLU A 28 -13.83 9.38 21.95
CA GLU A 28 -12.58 9.28 22.69
C GLU A 28 -11.52 10.26 22.16
N LEU A 29 -11.38 10.39 20.84
CA LEU A 29 -10.42 11.31 20.23
C LEU A 29 -10.73 12.78 20.51
N ILE A 30 -12.01 13.18 20.46
CA ILE A 30 -12.44 14.56 20.72
C ILE A 30 -12.57 14.88 22.21
N SER A 31 -12.61 13.87 23.09
CA SER A 31 -12.66 14.08 24.55
C SER A 31 -11.40 14.76 25.09
N ASN A 32 -10.26 14.56 24.43
CA ASN A 32 -9.00 15.20 24.80
C ASN A 32 -8.72 16.42 23.90
N PRO A 33 -8.80 17.65 24.43
CA PRO A 33 -8.54 18.87 23.65
C PRO A 33 -7.10 18.94 23.12
N GLU A 34 -6.13 18.21 23.70
CA GLU A 34 -4.77 18.13 23.16
C GLU A 34 -4.66 17.27 21.89
N ASN A 35 -5.59 16.33 21.65
CA ASN A 35 -5.64 15.53 20.42
C ASN A 35 -6.31 16.28 19.26
N ILE A 36 -7.23 17.21 19.57
CA ILE A 36 -7.92 18.06 18.59
C ILE A 36 -7.04 19.24 18.16
N ALA A 37 -6.02 19.56 18.95
CA ALA A 37 -5.00 20.52 18.56
C ALA A 37 -4.22 19.97 17.35
N LEU A 38 -4.79 20.17 16.15
CA LEU A 38 -4.04 20.37 14.92
C LEU A 38 -2.81 21.16 15.33
N SER A 39 -1.62 20.59 15.11
CA SER A 39 -0.37 21.25 15.46
C SER A 39 -0.43 22.63 14.82
N ALA A 40 -0.77 23.65 15.60
CA ALA A 40 -0.96 24.99 15.07
C ALA A 40 0.33 25.35 14.32
N PRO A 41 0.26 25.97 13.14
CA PRO A 41 1.45 26.43 12.44
C PRO A 41 2.27 27.27 13.44
N GLY A 42 3.44 26.76 13.87
CA GLY A 42 4.31 27.41 14.86
C GLY A 42 4.48 26.70 16.22
N ARG A 43 3.71 25.66 16.57
CA ARG A 43 3.96 24.91 17.82
C ARG A 43 5.19 24.00 17.63
N LYS A 44 6.37 24.48 18.04
CA LYS A 44 7.59 23.67 18.06
C LYS A 44 7.39 22.46 18.98
N ARG A 45 7.27 21.27 18.38
CA ARG A 45 7.28 20.01 19.13
C ARG A 45 8.59 19.93 19.91
N LYS A 46 8.53 19.69 21.22
CA LYS A 46 9.73 19.30 21.98
C LYS A 46 10.32 18.06 21.28
N PRO A 47 11.63 18.01 21.02
CA PRO A 47 12.23 16.84 20.40
C PRO A 47 11.93 15.64 21.31
N LYS A 48 11.09 14.71 20.82
CA LYS A 48 10.99 13.39 21.44
C LYS A 48 12.40 12.82 21.42
N LYS A 49 12.89 12.34 22.58
CA LYS A 49 14.16 11.62 22.67
C LYS A 49 14.19 10.63 21.52
N THR A 50 15.11 10.82 20.59
CA THR A 50 15.24 10.00 19.41
C THR A 50 15.40 8.56 19.88
N ALA A 51 14.36 7.75 19.69
CA ALA A 51 14.51 6.32 19.83
C ALA A 51 15.69 5.93 18.92
N LYS A 52 16.59 5.10 19.43
CA LYS A 52 17.76 4.67 18.66
C LYS A 52 17.26 4.16 17.31
N PRO A 53 17.86 4.60 16.19
CA PRO A 53 17.43 4.16 14.88
C PRO A 53 17.46 2.63 14.84
N ILE A 54 16.32 2.04 14.51
CA ILE A 54 16.23 0.60 14.31
C ILE A 54 17.10 0.29 13.09
N ILE A 55 18.17 -0.47 13.31
CA ILE A 55 19.02 -0.95 12.23
C ILE A 55 18.24 -2.05 11.53
N LEU A 56 17.62 -1.70 10.40
CA LEU A 56 16.97 -2.69 9.56
C LEU A 56 18.04 -3.59 8.91
N PRO A 57 17.75 -4.88 8.72
CA PRO A 57 18.64 -5.76 7.98
C PRO A 57 18.86 -5.21 6.55
N PRO A 58 20.04 -5.43 5.96
CA PRO A 58 20.33 -5.05 4.58
C PRO A 58 19.26 -5.57 3.62
N LYS A 59 18.93 -4.79 2.57
CA LYS A 59 17.93 -5.19 1.56
C LYS A 59 18.24 -6.53 0.87
N SER A 60 19.49 -6.98 0.92
CA SER A 60 19.94 -8.30 0.46
C SER A 60 19.50 -9.46 1.37
N GLN A 61 19.17 -9.21 2.64
CA GLN A 61 18.75 -10.24 3.60
C GLN A 61 17.23 -10.38 3.70
N ILE A 62 16.45 -9.34 3.42
CA ILE A 62 14.97 -9.41 3.41
C ILE A 62 14.42 -10.15 2.19
N SER A 63 15.28 -10.49 1.24
CA SER A 63 14.93 -11.01 -0.07
C SER A 63 15.42 -12.45 -0.24
N GLN A 64 15.41 -13.29 0.80
CA GLN A 64 15.72 -14.71 0.64
C GLN A 64 14.60 -15.65 1.11
N PRO A 65 14.17 -16.59 0.24
CA PRO A 65 14.47 -16.67 -1.19
C PRO A 65 13.52 -15.72 -1.95
N CYS A 66 13.97 -14.54 -2.38
CA CYS A 66 13.23 -13.76 -3.35
C CYS A 66 13.24 -14.58 -4.64
N GLN A 67 12.08 -15.07 -5.06
CA GLN A 67 11.94 -15.78 -6.33
C GLN A 67 12.03 -14.82 -7.53
N PHE A 68 12.65 -13.65 -7.35
CA PHE A 68 12.75 -12.61 -8.36
C PHE A 68 13.99 -12.87 -9.20
N HIS A 69 13.79 -13.54 -10.34
CA HIS A 69 14.83 -13.73 -11.34
C HIS A 69 14.85 -12.50 -12.24
N HIS A 70 15.95 -11.74 -12.20
CA HIS A 70 16.17 -10.63 -13.12
C HIS A 70 16.57 -11.20 -14.49
N VAL A 71 15.62 -11.17 -15.44
CA VAL A 71 15.81 -11.64 -16.81
C VAL A 71 16.09 -10.40 -17.69
N THR A 72 17.34 -10.23 -18.13
CA THR A 72 17.77 -9.07 -18.94
C THR A 72 17.63 -9.29 -20.44
N SER A 73 17.43 -10.53 -20.87
CA SER A 73 17.22 -10.90 -22.27
C SER A 73 16.36 -12.14 -22.34
N VAL A 74 15.50 -12.20 -23.36
CA VAL A 74 14.60 -13.32 -23.62
C VAL A 74 14.73 -13.70 -25.10
N THR A 75 14.89 -14.99 -25.37
CA THR A 75 14.97 -15.56 -26.71
C THR A 75 13.82 -16.51 -26.98
N THR A 76 13.62 -16.92 -28.24
CA THR A 76 12.62 -17.92 -28.62
C THR A 76 12.89 -19.30 -28.01
N ASN A 77 14.13 -19.59 -27.60
CA ASN A 77 14.47 -20.84 -26.93
C ASN A 77 14.02 -20.86 -25.44
N ASP A 78 13.63 -19.71 -24.89
CA ASP A 78 13.13 -19.58 -23.51
C ASP A 78 11.61 -19.82 -23.41
N THR A 79 10.93 -20.04 -24.53
CA THR A 79 9.49 -20.36 -24.58
C THR A 79 9.04 -21.50 -23.65
N PRO A 80 9.75 -22.64 -23.49
CA PRO A 80 9.35 -23.67 -22.53
C PRO A 80 9.51 -23.22 -21.07
N ARG A 81 10.39 -22.25 -20.80
CA ARG A 81 10.71 -21.75 -19.45
C ARG A 81 9.71 -20.69 -18.97
N TYR A 82 9.19 -19.86 -19.88
CA TYR A 82 8.28 -18.78 -19.53
C TYR A 82 6.93 -18.96 -20.23
N PHE A 83 5.90 -19.29 -19.46
CA PHE A 83 4.54 -19.55 -19.97
C PHE A 83 3.97 -18.37 -20.77
N SER A 84 4.29 -17.13 -20.38
CA SER A 84 3.88 -15.91 -21.09
C SER A 84 4.40 -15.84 -22.53
N LEU A 85 5.54 -16.47 -22.84
CA LEU A 85 6.09 -16.48 -24.19
C LEU A 85 5.37 -17.45 -25.11
N GLN A 86 4.70 -18.47 -24.57
CA GLN A 86 3.93 -19.43 -25.37
C GLN A 86 2.75 -18.77 -26.08
N ALA A 87 2.21 -17.68 -25.52
CA ALA A 87 1.17 -16.89 -26.17
C ALA A 87 1.62 -16.23 -27.49
N PHE A 88 2.93 -16.05 -27.68
CA PHE A 88 3.51 -15.35 -28.83
C PHE A 88 4.18 -16.29 -29.85
N VAL A 89 4.23 -17.61 -29.59
CA VAL A 89 4.76 -18.58 -30.54
C VAL A 89 3.62 -19.17 -31.36
N THR A 90 3.71 -19.05 -32.68
CA THR A 90 2.78 -19.70 -33.60
C THR A 90 2.86 -21.21 -33.41
N PRO A 91 1.74 -21.95 -33.26
CA PRO A 91 1.78 -23.39 -33.14
C PRO A 91 2.50 -23.99 -34.37
N PRO A 92 3.34 -25.02 -34.20
CA PRO A 92 4.02 -25.64 -35.32
C PRO A 92 2.97 -26.15 -36.30
N VAL A 93 3.00 -25.60 -37.52
CA VAL A 93 2.21 -26.10 -38.63
C VAL A 93 2.65 -27.54 -38.86
N LYS A 94 1.78 -28.50 -38.53
CA LYS A 94 2.01 -29.90 -38.87
C LYS A 94 2.03 -29.98 -40.40
N HIS A 95 3.22 -29.97 -40.99
CA HIS A 95 3.38 -30.39 -42.37
C HIS A 95 2.96 -31.86 -42.42
N ARG A 96 1.78 -32.08 -42.97
CA ARG A 96 1.33 -33.41 -43.38
C ARG A 96 2.22 -33.75 -44.57
N GLU A 97 3.25 -34.56 -44.34
CA GLU A 97 4.02 -35.14 -45.44
C GLU A 97 3.07 -35.95 -46.35
N PRO A 98 3.32 -35.96 -47.67
CA PRO A 98 2.42 -36.52 -48.67
C PRO A 98 2.17 -38.03 -48.50
#